data_AF-A0A7W1JGV1-F1
#
_entry.id   AF-A0A7W1JGV1-F1
#
_cell.length_a   1.000
_cell.length_b   1.000
_cell.length_c   1.000
_cell.angle_alpha   90.00
_cell.angle_beta   90.00
_cell.angle_gamma   90.00
#
_symmetry.space_group_name_H-M   'P 1'
#
loop_
_entity.id
_entity.type
_entity.pdbx_description
1 polymer ?
#
loop_
_entity_poly.entity_id
_entity_poly.type
_entity_poly.pdbx_seq_one_letter_code
_entity_poly.pdbx_strand_id
1 'polypeptide(L)'
;MSAERTRLLQRDAEWSAAASGGRDVEHILSYWTDDAIVLPPELPAVVGKDALRQYVEGSMQIPGFGISWTSTDVTFSPDGNLAYMLSRNTVTMNAPDGTPTATEGRAVTVWRREPDGEWRCAVDIWNAEPKMLAGAEAAAHRK
;
A
#
# COMPACT_ATOMS: atom_id res chain seq x y z
N MET A 1 9.20 21.68 -1.54
CA MET A 1 8.11 20.75 -1.15
C MET A 1 7.21 20.31 -2.32
N SER A 2 6.79 21.18 -3.25
CA SER A 2 5.94 20.75 -4.38
C SER A 2 6.60 19.69 -5.28
N ALA A 3 7.84 19.91 -5.72
CA ALA A 3 8.58 18.93 -6.52
C ALA A 3 8.81 17.59 -5.79
N GLU A 4 9.12 17.65 -4.49
CA GLU A 4 9.33 16.45 -3.66
C GLU A 4 8.05 15.65 -3.48
N ARG A 5 6.91 16.34 -3.31
CA ARG A 5 5.57 15.73 -3.29
C ARG A 5 5.31 14.97 -4.58
N THR A 6 5.53 15.59 -5.73
CA THR A 6 5.37 14.95 -7.04
C THR A 6 6.28 13.73 -7.17
N ARG A 7 7.55 13.83 -6.74
CA ARG A 7 8.50 12.70 -6.78
C ARG A 7 8.01 11.52 -5.94
N LEU A 8 7.54 11.76 -4.72
CA LEU A 8 7.06 10.69 -3.85
C LEU A 8 5.76 10.05 -4.36
N LEU A 9 4.80 10.86 -4.85
CA LEU A 9 3.59 10.33 -5.49
C LEU A 9 3.91 9.49 -6.74
N GLN A 10 4.86 9.94 -7.55
CA GLN A 10 5.32 9.19 -8.72
C GLN A 10 5.94 7.85 -8.32
N ARG A 11 6.77 7.85 -7.27
CA ARG A 11 7.40 6.62 -6.75
C ARG A 11 6.38 5.64 -6.17
N ASP A 12 5.34 6.12 -5.50
CA ASP A 12 4.23 5.28 -5.02
C ASP A 12 3.43 4.68 -6.19
N ALA A 13 3.19 5.45 -7.26
CA ALA A 13 2.52 4.96 -8.46
C ALA A 13 3.35 3.90 -9.21
N GLU A 14 4.67 4.07 -9.28
CA GLU A 14 5.60 3.07 -9.83
C GLU A 14 5.56 1.77 -9.02
N TRP A 15 5.48 1.88 -7.69
CA TRP A 15 5.33 0.73 -6.82
C TRP A 15 4.02 -0.02 -7.05
N SER A 16 2.91 0.71 -7.15
CA SER A 16 1.58 0.18 -7.46
C SER A 16 1.59 -0.61 -8.78
N ALA A 17 2.24 -0.06 -9.81
CA ALA A 17 2.40 -0.73 -11.11
C ALA A 17 3.28 -1.98 -11.02
N ALA A 18 4.38 -1.93 -10.27
CA ALA A 18 5.27 -3.08 -10.06
C ALA A 18 4.56 -4.22 -9.32
N ALA A 19 3.83 -3.90 -8.25
CA ALA A 19 3.06 -4.87 -7.46
C ALA A 19 1.91 -5.48 -8.26
N SER A 20 1.18 -4.68 -9.04
CA SER A 20 0.14 -5.16 -9.97
C SER A 20 0.70 -6.15 -11.01
N GLY A 21 1.95 -5.94 -11.44
CA GLY A 21 2.62 -6.79 -12.42
C GLY A 21 3.04 -8.15 -11.87
N GLY A 22 3.28 -8.26 -10.56
CA GLY A 22 3.42 -9.52 -9.82
C GLY A 22 4.57 -10.45 -10.25
N ARG A 23 5.61 -9.95 -10.94
CA ARG A 23 6.68 -10.81 -11.51
C ARG A 23 8.07 -10.57 -10.96
N ASP A 24 8.36 -9.38 -10.45
CA ASP A 24 9.70 -8.97 -10.03
C ASP A 24 9.72 -8.67 -8.53
N VAL A 25 10.00 -9.72 -7.74
CA VAL A 25 10.02 -9.66 -6.28
C VAL A 25 11.08 -8.66 -5.80
N GLU A 26 12.28 -8.65 -6.40
CA GLU A 26 13.34 -7.72 -6.00
C GLU A 26 12.94 -6.27 -6.22
N HIS A 27 12.34 -5.98 -7.38
CA HIS A 27 11.88 -4.63 -7.68
C HIS A 27 10.78 -4.20 -6.71
N ILE A 28 9.80 -5.07 -6.40
CA ILE A 28 8.76 -4.78 -5.40
C ILE A 28 9.37 -4.52 -4.02
N LEU A 29 10.31 -5.36 -3.58
CA LEU A 29 10.98 -5.20 -2.28
C LEU A 29 11.85 -3.95 -2.19
N SER A 30 12.31 -3.40 -3.31
CA SER A 30 13.14 -2.19 -3.34
C SER A 30 12.41 -0.93 -2.85
N TYR A 31 11.07 -0.95 -2.83
CA TYR A 31 10.24 0.16 -2.34
C TYR A 31 10.12 0.18 -0.82
N TRP A 32 10.46 -0.91 -0.11
CA TRP A 32 10.49 -0.94 1.35
C TRP A 32 11.90 -0.69 1.91
N THR A 33 11.95 -0.06 3.08
CA THR A 33 13.18 -0.01 3.89
C THR A 33 13.54 -1.41 4.39
N ASP A 34 14.79 -1.63 4.76
CA ASP A 34 15.24 -2.95 5.22
C ASP A 34 14.58 -3.37 6.55
N ASP A 35 14.19 -2.38 7.35
CA ASP A 35 13.50 -2.48 8.64
C ASP A 35 11.98 -2.25 8.54
N ALA A 36 11.39 -2.31 7.34
CA ALA A 36 9.99 -1.98 7.14
C ALA A 36 9.04 -2.88 7.96
N ILE A 37 7.94 -2.29 8.42
CA ILE A 37 6.88 -2.98 9.16
C ILE A 37 5.60 -2.93 8.33
N VAL A 38 5.08 -4.09 7.97
CA VAL A 38 3.81 -4.22 7.27
C VAL A 38 2.78 -4.87 8.19
N LEU A 39 1.58 -4.30 8.22
CA LEU A 39 0.48 -4.71 9.09
C LEU A 39 -0.73 -5.12 8.22
N PRO A 40 -0.70 -6.33 7.63
CA PRO A 40 -1.82 -6.82 6.84
C PRO A 40 -3.06 -7.07 7.73
N PRO A 41 -4.29 -6.95 7.18
CA PRO A 41 -5.49 -7.37 7.86
C PRO A 41 -5.41 -8.83 8.34
N GLU A 42 -5.84 -9.08 9.57
CA GLU A 42 -6.00 -10.42 10.16
C GLU A 42 -4.73 -11.28 10.24
N LEU A 43 -3.55 -10.70 9.96
CA LEU A 43 -2.27 -11.36 10.06
C LEU A 43 -1.37 -10.70 11.11
N PRO A 44 -0.38 -11.43 11.67
CA PRO A 44 0.69 -10.81 12.43
C PRO A 44 1.47 -9.79 11.61
N ALA A 45 2.15 -8.87 12.30
CA ALA A 45 3.06 -7.92 11.66
C ALA A 45 4.16 -8.66 10.89
N VAL A 46 4.43 -8.22 9.67
CA VAL A 46 5.57 -8.67 8.85
C VAL A 46 6.67 -7.63 9.02
N VAL A 47 7.82 -8.05 9.55
CA VAL A 47 8.90 -7.14 9.95
C VAL A 47 10.19 -7.49 9.23
N GLY A 48 10.74 -6.50 8.52
CA GLY A 48 12.00 -6.60 7.81
C GLY A 48 11.91 -7.27 6.45
N LYS A 49 12.93 -7.01 5.62
CA LYS A 49 12.92 -7.36 4.18
C LYS A 49 12.82 -8.87 3.90
N ASP A 50 13.43 -9.70 4.74
CA ASP A 50 13.38 -11.16 4.58
C ASP A 50 11.96 -11.71 4.78
N ALA A 51 11.24 -11.21 5.80
CA ALA A 51 9.86 -11.59 6.02
C ALA A 51 8.94 -11.03 4.93
N LEU A 52 9.22 -9.81 4.45
CA LEU A 52 8.47 -9.21 3.33
C LEU A 52 8.63 -9.97 2.04
N ARG A 53 9.82 -10.53 1.76
CA ARG A 53 10.03 -11.40 0.61
C ARG A 53 9.07 -12.58 0.62
N GLN A 54 9.02 -13.31 1.74
CA GLN A 54 8.14 -14.46 1.90
C GLN A 54 6.66 -14.05 1.77
N TYR A 55 6.30 -12.89 2.31
CA TYR A 55 4.95 -12.34 2.20
C TYR A 55 4.56 -12.04 0.73
N VAL A 56 5.45 -11.37 -0.02
CA VAL A 56 5.23 -11.06 -1.44
C VAL A 56 5.16 -12.33 -2.29
N GLU A 57 6.13 -13.23 -2.14
CA GLU A 57 6.15 -14.52 -2.86
C GLU A 57 4.91 -15.36 -2.54
N GLY A 58 4.45 -15.38 -1.28
CA GLY A 58 3.22 -16.03 -0.86
C GLY A 58 1.99 -15.43 -1.54
N SER A 59 1.89 -14.10 -1.63
CA SER A 59 0.77 -13.43 -2.32
C SER A 59 0.69 -13.78 -3.80
N MET A 60 1.83 -13.94 -4.48
CA MET A 60 1.88 -14.31 -5.90
C MET A 60 1.38 -15.74 -6.16
N GLN A 61 1.34 -16.60 -5.14
CA GLN A 61 0.81 -17.96 -5.24
C GLN A 61 -0.71 -18.03 -5.03
N ILE A 62 -1.34 -16.94 -4.56
CA ILE A 62 -2.78 -16.88 -4.36
C ILE A 62 -3.47 -16.76 -5.72
N PRO A 63 -4.37 -17.70 -6.10
CA PRO A 63 -5.05 -17.65 -7.39
C PRO A 63 -5.85 -16.36 -7.56
N GLY A 64 -5.68 -15.69 -8.70
CA GLY A 64 -6.36 -14.43 -9.00
C GLY A 64 -5.87 -13.23 -8.17
N PHE A 65 -4.76 -13.39 -7.43
CA PHE A 65 -4.19 -12.29 -6.66
C PHE A 65 -3.78 -11.14 -7.57
N GLY A 66 -4.22 -9.95 -7.18
CA GLY A 66 -3.85 -8.69 -7.79
C GLY A 66 -4.03 -7.59 -6.78
N ILE A 67 -3.19 -6.57 -6.85
CA ILE A 67 -3.29 -5.40 -5.99
C ILE A 67 -2.94 -4.15 -6.77
N SER A 68 -3.75 -3.11 -6.62
CA SER A 68 -3.46 -1.78 -7.12
C SER A 68 -3.90 -0.75 -6.08
N TRP A 69 -3.25 0.41 -6.09
CA TRP A 69 -3.62 1.52 -5.23
C TRP A 69 -3.31 2.87 -5.88
N THR A 70 -3.96 3.90 -5.34
CA THR A 70 -3.75 5.30 -5.70
C THR A 70 -3.68 6.15 -4.44
N SER A 71 -2.59 6.90 -4.29
CA SER A 71 -2.42 7.94 -3.26
C SER A 71 -2.75 9.31 -3.84
N THR A 72 -3.42 10.16 -3.06
CA THR A 72 -3.85 11.49 -3.55
C THR A 72 -3.01 12.64 -3.03
N ASP A 73 -2.37 12.50 -1.88
CA ASP A 73 -1.56 13.57 -1.30
C ASP A 73 -0.50 13.08 -0.31
N VAL A 74 0.50 13.92 -0.05
CA VAL A 74 1.66 13.64 0.82
C VAL A 74 1.71 14.59 2.02
N THR A 75 1.80 14.09 3.24
CA THR A 75 2.09 14.95 4.40
C THR A 75 3.50 14.69 4.88
N PHE A 76 4.36 15.71 4.80
CA PHE A 76 5.75 15.62 5.25
C PHE A 76 5.89 15.96 6.74
N SER A 77 6.86 15.34 7.40
CA SER A 77 7.37 15.81 8.69
C SER A 77 8.03 17.19 8.55
N PRO A 78 8.17 17.96 9.64
CA PRO A 78 8.80 19.29 9.60
C PRO A 78 10.25 19.29 9.07
N ASP A 79 10.99 18.21 9.28
CA ASP A 79 12.36 18.03 8.79
C ASP A 79 12.44 17.48 7.35
N GLY A 80 11.30 17.10 6.76
CA GLY A 80 11.21 16.60 5.39
C GLY A 80 11.78 15.21 5.16
N ASN A 81 12.11 14.46 6.22
CA ASN A 81 12.72 13.12 6.12
C ASN A 81 11.70 11.97 6.22
N LEU A 82 10.50 12.27 6.71
CA LEU A 82 9.37 11.35 6.76
C LEU A 82 8.19 11.95 6.00
N ALA A 83 7.34 11.07 5.48
CA ALA A 83 6.05 11.44 4.94
C ALA A 83 5.03 10.35 5.20
N TYR A 84 3.75 10.70 5.26
CA TYR A 84 2.68 9.72 5.14
C TYR A 84 1.75 10.04 3.97
N MET A 85 1.16 9.00 3.41
CA MET A 85 0.13 9.07 2.37
C MET A 85 -1.08 8.25 2.78
N LEU A 86 -2.26 8.73 2.39
CA LEU A 86 -3.49 7.96 2.42
C LEU A 86 -3.77 7.48 1.01
N SER A 87 -4.11 6.20 0.86
CA SER A 87 -4.44 5.62 -0.44
C SER A 87 -5.75 4.85 -0.37
N ARG A 88 -6.34 4.67 -1.55
CA ARG A 88 -7.39 3.66 -1.79
C ARG A 88 -6.75 2.53 -2.58
N ASN A 89 -7.05 1.30 -2.20
CA ASN A 89 -6.53 0.12 -2.86
C ASN A 89 -7.65 -0.85 -3.22
N THR A 90 -7.41 -1.64 -4.26
CA THR A 90 -8.26 -2.76 -4.63
C THR A 90 -7.40 -4.01 -4.60
N VAL A 91 -7.86 -5.03 -3.86
CA VAL A 91 -7.22 -6.36 -3.84
C VAL A 91 -8.17 -7.35 -4.50
N THR A 92 -7.68 -8.09 -5.49
CA THR A 92 -8.40 -9.19 -6.11
C THR A 92 -7.84 -10.53 -5.67
N MET A 93 -8.70 -11.54 -5.56
CA MET A 93 -8.32 -12.95 -5.35
C MET A 93 -9.49 -13.85 -5.73
N ASN A 94 -9.22 -15.10 -6.09
CA ASN A 94 -10.27 -16.09 -6.33
C ASN A 94 -10.79 -16.64 -4.99
N ALA A 95 -12.10 -16.75 -4.86
CA ALA A 95 -12.75 -17.48 -3.79
C ALA A 95 -12.45 -19.00 -3.91
N PRO A 96 -12.75 -19.82 -2.87
CA PRO A 96 -12.51 -21.27 -2.92
C PRO A 96 -13.22 -21.99 -4.07
N ASP A 97 -14.31 -21.42 -4.60
CA ASP A 97 -15.04 -21.94 -5.77
C ASP A 97 -14.44 -21.50 -7.12
N GLY A 98 -13.34 -20.73 -7.10
CA GLY A 98 -12.66 -20.20 -8.28
C GLY A 98 -13.19 -18.85 -8.76
N THR A 99 -14.26 -18.31 -8.16
CA THR A 99 -14.85 -17.03 -8.58
C THR A 99 -13.91 -15.87 -8.24
N PRO A 100 -13.56 -14.98 -9.19
CA PRO A 100 -12.81 -13.77 -8.89
C PRO A 100 -13.59 -12.84 -7.95
N THR A 101 -12.94 -12.40 -6.88
CA THR A 101 -13.48 -11.43 -5.92
C THR A 101 -12.57 -10.21 -5.86
N ALA A 102 -13.15 -9.05 -5.56
CA ALA A 102 -12.44 -7.79 -5.36
C ALA A 102 -12.87 -7.16 -4.04
N THR A 103 -11.90 -6.66 -3.27
CA THR A 103 -12.11 -5.95 -2.01
C THR A 103 -11.52 -4.56 -2.15
N GLU A 104 -12.38 -3.55 -1.99
CA GLU A 104 -11.94 -2.15 -1.86
C GLU A 104 -11.43 -1.89 -0.46
N GLY A 105 -10.34 -1.15 -0.37
CA GLY A 105 -9.65 -0.84 0.86
C GLY A 105 -9.12 0.58 0.90
N ARG A 106 -8.55 0.89 2.05
CA ARG A 106 -7.80 2.12 2.31
C ARG A 106 -6.52 1.77 3.04
N ALA A 107 -5.47 2.53 2.79
CA ALA A 107 -4.17 2.33 3.42
C ALA A 107 -3.55 3.62 3.93
N VAL A 108 -2.60 3.44 4.85
CA VAL A 108 -1.63 4.45 5.26
C VAL A 108 -0.25 3.88 4.97
N THR A 109 0.53 4.60 4.17
CA THR A 109 1.96 4.31 4.02
C THR A 109 2.77 5.43 4.65
N VAL A 110 3.76 5.07 5.46
CA VAL A 110 4.77 5.99 5.98
C VAL A 110 6.05 5.73 5.20
N TRP A 111 6.58 6.79 4.60
CA TRP A 111 7.78 6.78 3.81
C TRP A 111 8.89 7.50 4.55
N ARG A 112 10.10 6.96 4.44
CA ARG A 112 11.34 7.53 4.97
C ARG A 112 12.28 7.81 3.80
N ARG A 113 12.91 8.98 3.83
CA ARG A 113 13.99 9.30 2.91
C ARG A 113 15.28 8.70 3.46
N GLU A 114 15.84 7.75 2.73
CA GLU A 114 17.05 7.04 3.12
C GLU A 114 18.31 7.89 2.83
N PRO A 115 19.49 7.52 3.38
CA PRO A 115 20.74 8.27 3.18
C PRO A 115 21.18 8.41 1.72
N ASP A 116 20.74 7.50 0.84
CA ASP A 116 20.96 7.59 -0.61
C ASP A 116 20.03 8.60 -1.31
N GLY A 117 19.14 9.24 -0.55
CA GLY A 117 18.19 10.23 -1.01
C GLY A 117 16.90 9.65 -1.60
N GLU A 118 16.76 8.33 -1.66
CA GLU A 118 15.55 7.66 -2.14
C GLU A 118 14.50 7.50 -1.05
N TRP A 119 13.24 7.64 -1.45
CA TRP A 119 12.12 7.36 -0.55
C TRP A 119 11.81 5.87 -0.53
N ARG A 120 11.65 5.30 0.66
CA ARG A 120 11.20 3.92 0.84
C ARG A 120 10.12 3.86 1.91
N CYS A 121 9.14 3.00 1.70
CA CYS A 121 8.08 2.74 2.66
C CYS A 121 8.67 2.05 3.89
N ALA A 122 8.50 2.65 5.06
CA ALA A 122 8.95 2.13 6.34
C ALA A 122 7.80 1.48 7.13
N VAL A 123 6.56 1.95 6.93
CA VAL A 123 5.37 1.35 7.53
C VAL A 123 4.24 1.31 6.51
N ASP A 124 3.59 0.16 6.37
CA ASP A 124 2.41 -0.01 5.53
C ASP A 124 1.30 -0.72 6.33
N ILE A 125 0.10 -0.15 6.30
CA ILE A 125 -1.08 -0.73 6.93
C ILE A 125 -2.31 -0.42 6.07
N TRP A 126 -3.15 -1.42 5.86
CA TRP A 126 -4.42 -1.26 5.18
C TRP A 126 -5.55 -2.00 5.87
N ASN A 127 -6.78 -1.63 5.55
CA ASN A 127 -7.98 -2.36 5.91
C ASN A 127 -9.04 -2.22 4.81
N ALA A 128 -10.04 -3.09 4.84
CA ALA A 128 -11.20 -2.98 3.96
C ALA A 128 -11.93 -1.66 4.19
N GLU A 129 -12.45 -1.07 3.12
CA GLU A 129 -13.37 0.05 3.27
C GLU A 129 -14.62 -0.42 4.01
N PRO A 130 -15.18 0.43 4.87
CA PRO A 130 -16.35 0.08 5.64
C PRO A 130 -17.48 -0.11 4.64
N LYS A 131 -18.22 -1.20 4.81
CA LYS A 131 -19.52 -1.31 4.16
C LYS A 131 -20.35 -0.13 4.66
N MET A 132 -20.67 0.80 3.76
CA MET A 132 -21.57 1.89 4.07
C MET A 132 -22.86 1.28 4.61
N LEU A 133 -23.16 1.53 5.87
CA LEU A 133 -24.44 1.15 6.44
C LEU A 133 -25.51 1.88 5.64
N ALA A 134 -26.49 1.14 5.11
CA ALA A 134 -27.62 1.72 4.40
C ALA A 134 -28.26 2.81 5.29
N GLY A 135 -28.09 4.08 4.91
CA GLY A 135 -28.61 5.24 5.66
C GLY A 135 -27.61 6.39 5.91
N ALA A 136 -26.30 6.18 5.76
CA ALA A 136 -25.30 7.23 6.05
C ALA A 136 -25.17 8.33 4.97
N GLU A 137 -25.70 8.12 3.76
CA GLU A 137 -25.65 9.12 2.67
C GLU A 137 -26.47 10.41 2.97
N ALA A 138 -27.50 10.32 3.82
CA ALA A 138 -28.41 11.44 4.10
C ALA A 138 -27.83 12.51 5.05
N ALA A 139 -26.68 12.24 5.68
CA ALA A 139 -26.03 13.16 6.62
C ALA A 139 -24.83 13.91 6.01
N ALA A 140 -24.17 13.34 5.00
CA ALA A 140 -22.95 13.93 4.43
C ALA A 140 -23.20 15.12 3.48
N HIS A 141 -24.41 15.25 2.93
CA HIS A 141 -24.80 16.36 2.04
C HIS A 141 -25.44 17.56 2.77
N ARG A 142 -25.38 17.57 4.11
CA ARG A 142 -25.83 18.70 4.95
C ARG A 142 -24.69 19.18 5.82
N LYS A 143 -23.68 19.82 5.22
CA LYS A 143 -22.83 20.82 5.89
C LYS A 143 -22.39 21.86 4.88
#